data_AF-A0A2I2LFY4-F1
#
_entry.id   AF-A0A2I2LFY4-F1
#
_cell.length_a   1.000
_cell.length_b   1.000
_cell.length_c   1.000
_cell.angle_alpha   90.00
_cell.angle_beta   90.00
_cell.angle_gamma   90.00
#
_symmetry.space_group_name_H-M   'P 1'
#
loop_
_entity.id
_entity.type
_entity.pdbx_description
1 polymer ?
#
loop_
_entity_poly.entity_id
_entity_poly.type
_entity_poly.pdbx_seq_one_letter_code
_entity_poly.pdbx_strand_id
1 'polypeptide(L)'
;MTEENNFTPFERIIRELGVVKWIFKSQSMEASTNVSQVPMLHSKGRYLAGMYYVTSSEKMMLLQEYIKHYTKRFESTTNTSLVKNELLEIHKEANSILNYYNKNLTTSSKIVQDFKKNIPKIIGDKLRYLEKHRGVIVVGNLRIEHIEFGIDFHDKRMDWTYQKHNTITTNNELAFFCAKLIGFIDKFEINQSATKKESQKIKLSIKQVALKYIYEGKSITRQNSNSIIKEYGHTSGDKLYNEYTRYSSKTNRIANEETEQKLKNKIKLIESVISLLSIENQEKPRKEITDLKAKLIID
;
A
#
# COMPACT_ATOMS: atom_id res chain seq x y z
N MET A 1 -30.47 4.81 3.71
CA MET A 1 -29.40 5.68 4.25
C MET A 1 -28.15 4.83 4.36
N THR A 2 -27.22 4.97 3.44
CA THR A 2 -25.88 4.38 3.61
C THR A 2 -25.18 5.13 4.73
N GLU A 3 -24.77 4.44 5.79
CA GLU A 3 -23.92 5.01 6.83
C GLU A 3 -22.72 5.69 6.16
N GLU A 4 -22.51 6.97 6.44
CA GLU A 4 -21.29 7.65 5.99
C GLU A 4 -20.11 6.91 6.60
N ASN A 5 -19.27 6.31 5.76
CA ASN A 5 -18.09 5.60 6.22
C ASN A 5 -17.14 6.63 6.84
N ASN A 6 -17.02 6.61 8.16
CA ASN A 6 -16.15 7.49 8.92
C ASN A 6 -14.68 7.05 8.82
N PHE A 7 -14.07 7.23 7.65
CA PHE A 7 -12.63 7.07 7.51
C PHE A 7 -11.90 8.26 8.09
N THR A 8 -10.81 8.00 8.80
CA THR A 8 -9.85 9.05 9.12
C THR A 8 -9.23 9.61 7.83
N PRO A 9 -8.72 10.87 7.83
CA PRO A 9 -8.05 11.43 6.66
C PRO A 9 -6.87 10.58 6.18
N PHE A 10 -6.13 9.96 7.10
CA PHE A 10 -5.07 9.00 6.78
C PHE A 10 -5.60 7.79 5.99
N GLU A 11 -6.60 7.09 6.52
CA GLU A 11 -7.18 5.92 5.86
C GLU A 11 -7.77 6.26 4.50
N ARG A 12 -8.43 7.42 4.39
CA ARG A 12 -8.97 7.92 3.12
C ARG A 12 -7.86 8.06 2.07
N ILE A 13 -6.76 8.72 2.40
CA ILE A 13 -5.63 8.91 1.47
C ILE A 13 -5.05 7.55 1.05
N ILE A 14 -4.80 6.64 2.00
CA ILE A 14 -4.25 5.31 1.68
C ILE A 14 -5.17 4.51 0.76
N ARG A 15 -6.50 4.56 0.99
CA ARG A 15 -7.48 3.92 0.11
C ARG A 15 -7.49 4.52 -1.29
N GLU A 16 -7.48 5.85 -1.40
CA GLU A 16 -7.43 6.52 -2.70
C GLU A 16 -6.15 6.24 -3.47
N LEU A 17 -4.99 6.21 -2.80
CA LEU A 17 -3.74 5.74 -3.40
C LEU A 17 -3.85 4.29 -3.85
N GLY A 18 -4.53 3.44 -3.08
CA GLY A 18 -4.87 2.07 -3.48
C GLY A 18 -5.69 2.00 -4.77
N VAL A 19 -6.66 2.90 -4.95
CA VAL A 19 -7.42 3.03 -6.21
C VAL A 19 -6.50 3.42 -7.36
N VAL A 20 -5.69 4.47 -7.21
CA VAL A 20 -4.74 4.90 -8.26
C VAL A 20 -3.81 3.74 -8.66
N LYS A 21 -3.26 3.03 -7.67
CA LYS A 21 -2.40 1.86 -7.89
C LYS A 21 -3.09 0.78 -8.72
N TRP A 22 -4.35 0.47 -8.42
CA TRP A 22 -5.11 -0.52 -9.15
C TRP A 22 -5.42 -0.07 -10.59
N ILE A 23 -5.77 1.20 -10.81
CA ILE A 23 -5.98 1.78 -12.15
C ILE A 23 -4.71 1.63 -13.01
N PHE A 24 -3.53 1.86 -12.43
CA PHE A 24 -2.27 1.70 -13.17
C PHE A 24 -1.94 0.24 -13.46
N LYS A 25 -2.14 -0.65 -12.47
CA LYS A 25 -1.84 -2.08 -12.64
C LYS A 25 -2.77 -2.77 -13.63
N SER A 26 -4.07 -2.48 -13.56
CA SER A 26 -5.11 -3.16 -14.36
C SER A 26 -4.89 -3.04 -15.86
N GLN A 27 -4.22 -1.98 -16.33
CA GLN A 27 -3.88 -1.78 -17.75
C GLN A 27 -2.96 -2.86 -18.32
N SER A 28 -2.31 -3.66 -17.47
CA SER A 28 -1.44 -4.77 -17.86
C SER A 28 -1.94 -6.15 -17.43
N MET A 29 -3.14 -6.22 -16.84
CA MET A 29 -3.70 -7.45 -16.27
C MET A 29 -4.61 -8.17 -17.28
N GLU A 30 -4.74 -9.48 -17.13
CA GLU A 30 -5.79 -10.25 -17.82
C GLU A 30 -7.15 -10.01 -17.16
N ALA A 31 -8.23 -10.27 -17.91
CA ALA A 31 -9.59 -10.15 -17.39
C ALA A 31 -9.80 -11.07 -16.17
N SER A 32 -10.63 -10.63 -15.22
CA SER A 32 -11.03 -11.45 -14.09
C SER A 32 -11.92 -12.59 -14.59
N THR A 33 -11.55 -13.83 -14.29
CA THR A 33 -12.38 -15.01 -14.60
C THR A 33 -13.42 -15.30 -13.52
N ASN A 34 -13.24 -14.74 -12.31
CA ASN A 34 -14.10 -14.95 -11.17
C ASN A 34 -14.88 -13.68 -10.83
N VAL A 35 -16.21 -13.73 -10.92
CA VAL A 35 -17.12 -12.62 -10.58
C VAL A 35 -17.08 -12.23 -9.10
N SER A 36 -16.60 -13.10 -8.22
CA SER A 36 -16.39 -12.80 -6.80
C SER A 36 -15.05 -12.09 -6.53
N GLN A 37 -14.18 -11.94 -7.53
CA GLN A 37 -12.92 -11.23 -7.37
C GLN A 37 -13.12 -9.72 -7.51
N VAL A 38 -12.79 -8.98 -6.46
CA VAL A 38 -12.83 -7.51 -6.43
C VAL A 38 -11.40 -6.95 -6.46
N PRO A 39 -11.06 -6.02 -7.37
CA PRO A 39 -11.92 -5.48 -8.43
C PRO A 39 -12.18 -6.48 -9.55
N MET A 40 -13.39 -6.44 -10.12
CA MET A 40 -13.73 -7.19 -11.30
C MET A 40 -13.25 -6.45 -12.54
N LEU A 41 -12.31 -7.07 -13.27
CA LEU A 41 -11.80 -6.55 -14.51
C LEU A 41 -12.53 -7.24 -15.68
N HIS A 42 -13.48 -6.53 -16.28
CA HIS A 42 -14.42 -7.09 -17.28
C HIS A 42 -13.77 -7.47 -18.61
N SER A 43 -12.61 -6.90 -18.92
CA SER A 43 -11.89 -7.15 -20.17
C SER A 43 -10.40 -7.09 -19.96
N LYS A 44 -9.63 -7.69 -20.88
CA LYS A 44 -8.17 -7.65 -20.81
C LYS A 44 -7.69 -6.19 -20.75
N GLY A 45 -6.80 -5.96 -19.79
CA GLY A 45 -6.10 -4.71 -19.56
C GLY A 45 -5.46 -4.16 -20.82
N ARG A 46 -5.51 -2.84 -20.96
CA ARG A 46 -4.89 -2.11 -22.06
C ARG A 46 -4.56 -0.69 -21.61
N TYR A 47 -3.65 -0.06 -22.34
CA TYR A 47 -3.25 1.31 -22.04
C TYR A 47 -4.43 2.29 -22.15
N LEU A 48 -4.65 3.09 -21.11
CA LEU A 48 -5.61 4.19 -21.11
C LEU A 48 -4.95 5.42 -21.74
N ALA A 49 -5.22 5.64 -23.03
CA ALA A 49 -4.49 6.63 -23.84
C ALA A 49 -4.98 8.08 -23.70
N GLY A 50 -6.08 8.29 -22.99
CA GLY A 50 -6.70 9.60 -22.82
C GLY A 50 -7.52 9.68 -21.55
N MET A 51 -8.60 10.44 -21.63
CA MET A 51 -9.54 10.60 -20.54
C MET A 51 -10.34 9.32 -20.29
N TYR A 52 -10.48 8.94 -19.02
CA TYR A 52 -11.34 7.87 -18.54
C TYR A 52 -12.13 8.33 -17.32
N TYR A 53 -13.25 7.68 -17.06
CA TYR A 53 -14.16 8.05 -15.98
C TYR A 53 -13.84 7.24 -14.72
N VAL A 54 -13.76 7.93 -13.60
CA VAL A 54 -13.77 7.36 -12.26
C VAL A 54 -15.08 7.79 -11.62
N THR A 55 -15.99 6.83 -11.45
CA THR A 55 -17.28 7.06 -10.78
C THR A 55 -17.18 6.52 -9.37
N SER A 56 -17.61 7.30 -8.39
CA SER A 56 -17.38 7.00 -6.98
C SER A 56 -18.54 7.41 -6.09
N SER A 57 -18.85 6.55 -5.11
CA SER A 57 -19.80 6.88 -4.04
C SER A 57 -19.32 8.07 -3.20
N GLU A 58 -18.00 8.31 -3.20
CA GLU A 58 -17.28 9.28 -2.38
C GLU A 58 -16.47 10.26 -3.25
N LYS A 59 -16.37 11.53 -2.86
CA LYS A 59 -15.52 12.51 -3.56
C LYS A 59 -14.04 12.15 -3.37
N MET A 60 -13.28 11.95 -4.45
CA MET A 60 -11.89 11.47 -4.35
C MET A 60 -10.86 12.55 -4.68
N MET A 61 -9.59 12.25 -4.40
CA MET A 61 -8.40 13.02 -4.78
C MET A 61 -8.41 14.44 -4.21
N LEU A 62 -8.79 14.56 -2.95
CA LEU A 62 -9.02 15.83 -2.23
C LEU A 62 -7.71 16.48 -1.78
N LEU A 63 -6.75 16.66 -2.69
CA LEU A 63 -5.37 17.08 -2.38
C LEU A 63 -5.31 18.31 -1.47
N GLN A 64 -6.10 19.34 -1.76
CA GLN A 64 -6.12 20.58 -0.95
C GLN A 64 -6.66 20.35 0.47
N GLU A 65 -7.64 19.45 0.61
CA GLU A 65 -8.20 19.09 1.92
C GLU A 65 -7.18 18.30 2.75
N TYR A 66 -6.40 17.40 2.11
CA TYR A 66 -5.31 16.67 2.77
C TYR A 66 -4.18 17.58 3.22
N ILE A 67 -3.76 18.50 2.34
CA ILE A 67 -2.75 19.52 2.68
C ILE A 67 -3.21 20.32 3.89
N LYS A 68 -4.43 20.86 3.84
CA LYS A 68 -5.01 21.65 4.94
C LYS A 68 -5.09 20.84 6.25
N HIS A 69 -5.53 19.59 6.17
CA HIS A 69 -5.64 18.72 7.34
C HIS A 69 -4.28 18.50 8.00
N TYR A 70 -3.28 18.06 7.24
CA TYR A 70 -1.98 17.70 7.79
C TYR A 70 -1.16 18.91 8.23
N THR A 71 -1.25 20.05 7.53
CA THR A 71 -0.65 21.31 8.02
C THR A 71 -1.22 21.67 9.39
N LYS A 72 -2.56 21.76 9.51
CA LYS A 72 -3.21 22.11 10.77
C LYS A 72 -2.84 21.13 11.89
N ARG A 73 -2.91 19.82 11.61
CA ARG A 73 -2.63 18.78 12.61
C ARG A 73 -1.17 18.78 13.04
N PHE A 74 -0.24 19.04 12.12
CA PHE A 74 1.18 19.13 12.44
C PHE A 74 1.50 20.36 13.31
N GLU A 75 0.89 21.50 13.02
CA GLU A 75 1.03 22.74 13.81
C GLU A 75 0.40 22.64 15.21
N SER A 76 -0.72 21.94 15.33
CA SER A 76 -1.49 21.92 16.59
C SER A 76 -1.17 20.76 17.52
N THR A 77 -0.46 19.72 17.07
CA THR A 77 -0.27 18.51 17.86
C THR A 77 0.99 18.56 18.72
N THR A 78 0.90 18.04 19.94
CA THR A 78 2.08 17.72 20.76
C THR A 78 2.75 16.41 20.33
N ASN A 79 2.01 15.50 19.68
CA ASN A 79 2.51 14.21 19.21
C ASN A 79 2.87 14.24 17.72
N THR A 80 3.95 14.96 17.39
CA THR A 80 4.46 15.07 16.02
C THR A 80 4.92 13.73 15.46
N SER A 81 5.28 12.76 16.31
CA SER A 81 5.75 11.44 15.89
C SER A 81 4.68 10.63 15.15
N LEU A 82 3.44 10.64 15.65
CA LEU A 82 2.32 9.93 15.01
C LEU A 82 2.03 10.51 13.63
N VAL A 83 1.95 11.85 13.52
CA VAL A 83 1.71 12.54 12.25
C VAL A 83 2.84 12.26 11.25
N LYS A 84 4.09 12.28 11.70
CA LYS A 84 5.24 11.94 10.85
C LYS A 84 5.17 10.49 10.33
N ASN A 85 4.75 9.53 11.15
CA ASN A 85 4.63 8.15 10.74
C ASN A 85 3.55 7.96 9.67
N GLU A 86 2.38 8.59 9.85
CA GLU A 86 1.30 8.59 8.84
C GLU A 86 1.78 9.20 7.52
N LEU A 87 2.40 10.38 7.57
CA LEU A 87 2.93 11.06 6.39
C LEU A 87 4.03 10.23 5.69
N LEU A 88 4.89 9.54 6.45
CA LEU A 88 5.90 8.64 5.89
C LEU A 88 5.27 7.47 5.12
N GLU A 89 4.20 6.89 5.65
CA GLU A 89 3.48 5.80 4.99
C GLU A 89 2.80 6.26 3.70
N ILE A 90 2.10 7.40 3.74
CA ILE A 90 1.53 8.04 2.56
C ILE A 90 2.61 8.31 1.51
N HIS A 91 3.74 8.89 1.93
CA HIS A 91 4.86 9.21 1.06
C HIS A 91 5.43 7.96 0.38
N LYS A 92 5.62 6.87 1.15
CA LYS A 92 6.11 5.59 0.62
C LYS A 92 5.17 5.02 -0.44
N GLU A 93 3.86 4.99 -0.16
CA GLU A 93 2.88 4.44 -1.08
C GLU A 93 2.75 5.30 -2.35
N ALA A 94 2.68 6.62 -2.21
CA ALA A 94 2.64 7.55 -3.34
C ALA A 94 3.89 7.43 -4.24
N ASN A 95 5.09 7.30 -3.65
CA ASN A 95 6.33 7.06 -4.41
C ASN A 95 6.30 5.72 -5.16
N SER A 96 5.83 4.66 -4.50
CA SER A 96 5.68 3.34 -5.13
C SER A 96 4.79 3.40 -6.38
N ILE A 97 3.67 4.12 -6.27
CA ILE A 97 2.72 4.32 -7.37
C ILE A 97 3.33 5.17 -8.49
N LEU A 98 3.97 6.29 -8.16
CA LEU A 98 4.61 7.18 -9.13
C LEU A 98 5.73 6.46 -9.88
N ASN A 99 6.53 5.65 -9.18
CA ASN A 99 7.57 4.82 -9.78
C ASN A 99 7.00 3.77 -10.73
N TYR A 100 5.88 3.13 -10.35
CA TYR A 100 5.19 2.21 -11.24
C TYR A 100 4.73 2.91 -12.53
N TYR A 101 4.12 4.09 -12.41
CA TYR A 101 3.71 4.90 -13.57
C TYR A 101 4.90 5.24 -14.47
N ASN A 102 5.98 5.79 -13.90
CA ASN A 102 7.17 6.19 -14.64
C ASN A 102 7.77 5.02 -15.43
N LYS A 103 7.80 3.83 -14.83
CA LYS A 103 8.33 2.61 -15.44
C LYS A 103 7.40 2.02 -16.51
N ASN A 104 6.08 1.99 -16.26
CA ASN A 104 5.17 1.13 -17.03
C ASN A 104 4.15 1.87 -17.90
N LEU A 105 3.95 3.17 -17.69
CA LEU A 105 2.87 3.93 -18.34
C LEU A 105 3.35 5.23 -19.02
N THR A 106 4.67 5.41 -19.14
CA THR A 106 5.26 6.52 -19.89
C THR A 106 5.47 6.15 -21.36
N THR A 107 5.80 7.14 -22.19
CA THR A 107 6.08 6.95 -23.62
C THR A 107 7.18 5.93 -23.89
N SER A 108 8.10 5.70 -22.97
CA SER A 108 9.17 4.70 -23.10
C SER A 108 8.72 3.26 -22.83
N SER A 109 7.57 3.08 -22.17
CA SER A 109 7.09 1.76 -21.75
C SER A 109 6.55 0.93 -22.91
N LYS A 110 6.68 -0.39 -22.81
CA LYS A 110 6.22 -1.33 -23.84
C LYS A 110 4.74 -1.16 -24.17
N ILE A 111 3.88 -1.08 -23.17
CA ILE A 111 2.43 -0.97 -23.38
C ILE A 111 2.04 0.30 -24.16
N VAL A 112 2.74 1.41 -23.93
CA VAL A 112 2.48 2.68 -24.64
C VAL A 112 3.04 2.65 -26.06
N GLN A 113 4.20 2.02 -26.26
CA GLN A 113 4.78 1.83 -27.59
C GLN A 113 3.91 0.90 -28.44
N ASP A 114 3.45 -0.21 -27.87
CA ASP A 114 2.53 -1.15 -28.51
C ASP A 114 1.23 -0.45 -28.90
N PHE A 115 0.65 0.37 -28.00
CA PHE A 115 -0.50 1.20 -28.33
C PHE A 115 -0.22 2.13 -29.52
N LYS A 116 0.87 2.92 -29.47
CA LYS A 116 1.20 3.89 -30.53
C LYS A 116 1.43 3.22 -31.89
N LYS A 117 2.11 2.07 -31.91
CA LYS A 117 2.40 1.31 -33.13
C LYS A 117 1.13 0.81 -33.82
N ASN A 118 0.09 0.53 -33.06
CA ASN A 118 -1.17 -0.03 -33.56
C ASN A 118 -2.22 1.03 -33.90
N ILE A 119 -1.92 2.33 -33.77
CA ILE A 119 -2.85 3.40 -34.14
C ILE A 119 -3.10 3.37 -35.67
N PRO A 120 -4.35 3.18 -36.13
CA PRO A 120 -4.68 3.22 -37.54
C PRO A 120 -4.41 4.60 -38.18
N LYS A 121 -4.08 4.59 -39.48
CA LYS A 121 -3.88 5.84 -40.25
C LYS A 121 -5.19 6.50 -40.67
N ILE A 122 -6.23 5.70 -40.94
CA ILE A 122 -7.56 6.20 -41.34
C ILE A 122 -8.25 6.82 -40.12
N ILE A 123 -8.78 8.04 -40.26
CA ILE A 123 -9.35 8.83 -39.15
C ILE A 123 -10.46 8.08 -38.42
N GLY A 124 -11.41 7.48 -39.15
CA GLY A 124 -12.52 6.73 -38.55
C GLY A 124 -12.04 5.52 -37.73
N ASP A 125 -11.08 4.75 -38.26
CA ASP A 125 -10.48 3.63 -37.54
C ASP A 125 -9.67 4.07 -36.33
N LYS A 126 -8.96 5.19 -36.46
CA LYS A 126 -8.22 5.81 -35.37
C LYS A 126 -9.13 6.19 -34.21
N LEU A 127 -10.27 6.81 -34.47
CA LEU A 127 -11.25 7.17 -33.43
C LEU A 127 -11.78 5.93 -32.71
N ARG A 128 -12.23 4.91 -33.47
CA ARG A 128 -12.67 3.62 -32.92
C ARG A 128 -11.57 2.91 -32.10
N TYR A 129 -10.32 3.01 -32.55
CA TYR A 129 -9.18 2.46 -31.82
C TYR A 129 -8.98 3.21 -30.50
N LEU A 130 -9.03 4.55 -30.51
CA LEU A 130 -8.89 5.35 -29.30
C LEU A 130 -10.02 5.11 -28.29
N GLU A 131 -11.26 4.91 -28.74
CA GLU A 131 -12.40 4.53 -27.90
C GLU A 131 -12.14 3.21 -27.17
N LYS A 132 -11.57 2.22 -27.85
CA LYS A 132 -11.15 0.95 -27.23
C LYS A 132 -10.10 1.13 -26.14
N HIS A 133 -9.41 2.27 -26.07
CA HIS A 133 -8.39 2.63 -25.10
C HIS A 133 -8.87 3.65 -24.06
N ARG A 134 -10.19 3.74 -23.86
CA ARG A 134 -10.84 4.42 -22.73
C ARG A 134 -11.30 3.40 -21.70
N GLY A 135 -11.78 3.88 -20.57
CA GLY A 135 -12.37 3.00 -19.55
C GLY A 135 -13.28 3.74 -18.58
N VAL A 136 -14.03 2.95 -17.83
CA VAL A 136 -14.80 3.38 -16.68
C VAL A 136 -14.35 2.56 -15.47
N ILE A 137 -14.07 3.25 -14.38
CA ILE A 137 -13.64 2.69 -13.11
C ILE A 137 -14.69 3.05 -12.07
N VAL A 138 -15.31 2.02 -11.48
CA VAL A 138 -16.34 2.19 -10.45
C VAL A 138 -15.71 1.96 -9.08
N VAL A 139 -15.88 2.92 -8.20
CA VAL A 139 -15.29 2.96 -6.86
C VAL A 139 -16.40 3.04 -5.81
N GLY A 140 -16.59 1.96 -5.07
CA GLY A 140 -17.48 1.92 -3.92
C GLY A 140 -16.67 2.01 -2.63
N ASN A 141 -17.04 2.95 -1.75
CA ASN A 141 -16.40 3.10 -0.44
C ASN A 141 -14.85 3.19 -0.52
N LEU A 142 -14.35 3.96 -1.50
CA LEU A 142 -12.91 4.12 -1.81
C LEU A 142 -12.18 2.80 -2.13
N ARG A 143 -12.90 1.80 -2.65
CA ARG A 143 -12.35 0.55 -3.19
C ARG A 143 -12.83 0.38 -4.62
N ILE A 144 -11.97 -0.11 -5.50
CA ILE A 144 -12.41 -0.40 -6.87
C ILE A 144 -13.31 -1.63 -6.84
N GLU A 145 -14.51 -1.48 -7.40
CA GLU A 145 -15.46 -2.57 -7.59
C GLU A 145 -15.33 -3.15 -9.00
N HIS A 146 -15.37 -2.27 -10.01
CA HIS A 146 -15.35 -2.65 -11.42
C HIS A 146 -14.35 -1.81 -12.22
N ILE A 147 -13.69 -2.45 -13.17
CA ILE A 147 -12.91 -1.79 -14.22
C ILE A 147 -13.35 -2.35 -15.55
N GLU A 148 -13.76 -1.48 -16.46
CA GLU A 148 -14.14 -1.87 -17.80
C GLU A 148 -13.42 -1.00 -18.82
N PHE A 149 -12.73 -1.66 -19.75
CA PHE A 149 -12.00 -1.01 -20.84
C PHE A 149 -12.77 -1.08 -22.15
N GLY A 150 -12.63 -0.03 -22.96
CA GLY A 150 -13.17 0.04 -24.32
C GLY A 150 -14.67 0.31 -24.40
N ILE A 151 -15.21 1.05 -23.44
CA ILE A 151 -16.60 1.47 -23.40
C ILE A 151 -16.86 2.62 -24.37
N ASP A 152 -17.99 2.55 -25.06
CA ASP A 152 -18.60 3.70 -25.73
C ASP A 152 -19.40 4.51 -24.70
N PHE A 153 -19.05 5.78 -24.51
CA PHE A 153 -19.73 6.66 -23.55
C PHE A 153 -21.15 7.02 -23.95
N HIS A 154 -21.56 6.71 -25.19
CA HIS A 154 -22.93 6.86 -25.65
C HIS A 154 -23.80 5.64 -25.32
N ASP A 155 -23.22 4.58 -24.75
CA ASP A 155 -23.96 3.39 -24.37
C ASP A 155 -24.84 3.66 -23.14
N LYS A 156 -26.17 3.68 -23.36
CA LYS A 156 -27.17 3.87 -22.31
C LYS A 156 -27.18 2.75 -21.25
N ARG A 157 -26.46 1.65 -21.47
CA ARG A 157 -26.31 0.56 -20.48
C ARG A 157 -25.41 0.93 -19.29
N MET A 158 -24.88 2.15 -19.27
CA MET A 158 -24.02 2.70 -18.21
C MET A 158 -24.79 3.07 -16.92
N ASP A 159 -26.06 2.70 -16.75
CA ASP A 159 -26.85 3.12 -15.58
C ASP A 159 -26.21 2.74 -14.22
N TRP A 160 -25.50 1.61 -14.17
CA TRP A 160 -24.75 1.16 -12.99
C TRP A 160 -23.49 1.99 -12.70
N THR A 161 -23.05 2.81 -13.64
CA THR A 161 -21.91 3.72 -13.46
C THR A 161 -22.31 5.03 -12.79
N TYR A 162 -23.62 5.33 -12.67
CA TYR A 162 -24.10 6.54 -12.00
C TYR A 162 -23.87 6.45 -10.50
N GLN A 163 -22.72 6.95 -10.08
CA GLN A 163 -22.41 7.24 -8.70
C GLN A 163 -22.56 8.74 -8.43
N LYS A 164 -22.60 9.09 -7.14
CA LYS A 164 -22.76 10.48 -6.67
C LYS A 164 -21.67 11.41 -7.20
N HIS A 165 -20.47 10.90 -7.41
CA HIS A 165 -19.32 11.68 -7.88
C HIS A 165 -18.70 11.08 -9.13
N ASN A 166 -18.64 11.85 -10.21
CA ASN A 166 -18.05 11.44 -11.49
C ASN A 166 -16.84 12.34 -11.80
N THR A 167 -15.67 11.74 -11.93
CA THR A 167 -14.43 12.46 -12.23
C THR A 167 -13.87 11.95 -13.55
N ILE A 168 -13.55 12.85 -14.46
CA ILE A 168 -12.80 12.53 -15.67
C ILE A 168 -11.32 12.73 -15.34
N THR A 169 -10.48 11.74 -15.64
CA THR A 169 -9.05 11.84 -15.36
C THR A 169 -8.18 11.10 -16.40
N THR A 170 -6.86 11.20 -16.26
CA THR A 170 -5.86 10.58 -17.12
C THR A 170 -4.75 9.94 -16.26
N ASN A 171 -3.94 9.08 -16.88
CA ASN A 171 -2.77 8.50 -16.21
C ASN A 171 -1.83 9.59 -15.66
N ASN A 172 -1.64 10.68 -16.40
CA ASN A 172 -0.77 11.79 -16.02
C ASN A 172 -1.29 12.57 -14.83
N GLU A 173 -2.60 12.83 -14.77
CA GLU A 173 -3.22 13.56 -13.65
C GLU A 173 -3.15 12.76 -12.34
N LEU A 174 -3.38 11.43 -12.41
CA LEU A 174 -3.22 10.56 -11.24
C LEU A 174 -1.76 10.50 -10.77
N ALA A 175 -0.80 10.46 -11.70
CA ALA A 175 0.61 10.53 -11.37
C ALA A 175 0.99 11.90 -10.77
N PHE A 176 0.41 12.98 -11.31
CA PHE A 176 0.60 14.35 -10.80
C PHE A 176 0.03 14.53 -9.40
N PHE A 177 -1.13 13.93 -9.10
CA PHE A 177 -1.69 13.88 -7.75
C PHE A 177 -0.68 13.24 -6.78
N CYS A 178 -0.11 12.08 -7.14
CA CYS A 178 0.92 11.41 -6.32
C CYS A 178 2.15 12.31 -6.14
N ALA A 179 2.65 12.93 -7.22
CA ALA A 179 3.82 13.81 -7.18
C ALA A 179 3.60 15.04 -6.30
N LYS A 180 2.41 15.65 -6.35
CA LYS A 180 2.05 16.79 -5.49
C LYS A 180 1.94 16.40 -4.02
N LEU A 181 1.40 15.21 -3.74
CA LEU A 181 1.33 14.68 -2.39
C LEU A 181 2.74 14.43 -1.82
N ILE A 182 3.63 13.82 -2.61
CA ILE A 182 5.05 13.63 -2.26
C ILE A 182 5.71 14.98 -1.96
N GLY A 183 5.64 15.93 -2.90
CA GLY A 183 6.26 17.25 -2.74
C GLY A 183 5.68 18.09 -1.61
N PHE A 184 4.45 17.83 -1.18
CA PHE A 184 3.90 18.39 0.05
C PHE A 184 4.55 17.76 1.29
N ILE A 185 4.64 16.43 1.34
CA ILE A 185 5.18 15.70 2.48
C ILE A 185 6.67 15.99 2.69
N ASP A 186 7.43 16.18 1.60
CA ASP A 186 8.85 16.53 1.66
C ASP A 186 9.11 17.84 2.42
N LYS A 187 8.15 18.76 2.47
CA LYS A 187 8.27 20.03 3.23
C LYS A 187 8.31 19.84 4.73
N PHE A 188 7.87 18.69 5.25
CA PHE A 188 7.94 18.39 6.68
C PHE A 188 9.30 17.83 7.11
N GLU A 189 10.28 17.80 6.20
CA GLU A 189 11.65 17.30 6.43
C GLU A 189 11.70 15.90 7.07
N ILE A 190 10.64 15.12 6.88
CA ILE A 190 10.51 13.77 7.45
C ILE A 190 11.69 12.92 6.98
N ASN A 191 12.06 13.12 5.72
CA ASN A 191 13.17 12.45 5.08
C ASN A 191 14.54 12.94 5.58
N GLN A 192 14.70 14.19 6.04
CA GLN A 192 16.01 14.66 6.54
C GLN A 192 16.42 13.99 7.84
N SER A 193 15.48 13.65 8.73
CA SER A 193 15.79 12.83 9.92
C SER A 193 16.05 11.35 9.59
N ALA A 194 15.57 10.87 8.44
CA ALA A 194 15.80 9.52 7.95
C ALA A 194 17.07 9.40 7.08
N THR A 195 17.55 10.50 6.47
CA THR A 195 18.75 10.53 5.61
C THR A 195 19.98 11.16 6.26
N LYS A 196 19.84 12.08 7.24
CA LYS A 196 20.94 12.48 8.16
C LYS A 196 21.12 11.53 9.35
N LYS A 197 20.24 10.54 9.52
CA LYS A 197 20.68 9.23 9.99
C LYS A 197 21.22 8.48 8.77
N GLU A 198 22.45 8.80 8.38
CA GLU A 198 23.32 7.76 7.82
C GLU A 198 23.13 6.52 8.69
N SER A 199 22.59 5.45 8.12
CA SER A 199 22.87 4.05 8.47
C SER A 199 23.31 3.73 9.91
N GLN A 200 22.68 4.30 10.94
CA GLN A 200 22.30 3.48 12.06
C GLN A 200 21.21 2.58 11.48
N LYS A 201 21.63 1.55 10.72
CA LYS A 201 20.88 0.30 10.63
C LYS A 201 20.36 0.14 12.04
N ILE A 202 19.05 0.28 12.26
CA ILE A 202 18.47 -0.08 13.56
C ILE A 202 18.97 -1.50 13.71
N LYS A 203 19.96 -1.69 14.58
CA LYS A 203 20.74 -2.92 14.63
C LYS A 203 19.84 -3.87 15.39
N LEU A 204 18.83 -4.38 14.69
CA LEU A 204 17.84 -5.28 15.23
C LEU A 204 18.62 -6.41 15.86
N SER A 205 18.37 -6.69 17.13
CA SER A 205 18.94 -7.87 17.74
C SER A 205 18.58 -9.10 16.91
N ILE A 206 19.43 -10.12 16.94
CA ILE A 206 19.21 -11.37 16.19
C ILE A 206 17.82 -11.97 16.51
N LYS A 207 17.33 -11.80 17.75
CA LYS A 207 15.98 -12.20 18.18
C LYS A 207 14.87 -11.42 17.48
N GLN A 208 15.02 -10.10 17.33
CA GLN A 208 14.06 -9.26 16.60
C GLN A 208 14.02 -9.65 15.11
N VAL A 209 15.18 -9.93 14.50
CA VAL A 209 15.25 -10.40 13.11
C VAL A 209 14.52 -11.75 12.95
N ALA A 210 14.77 -12.70 13.85
CA ALA A 210 14.10 -14.00 13.85
C ALA A 210 12.57 -13.86 13.96
N LEU A 211 12.08 -13.09 14.94
CA LEU A 211 10.64 -12.85 15.13
C LEU A 211 10.00 -12.14 13.94
N LYS A 212 10.69 -11.15 13.35
CA LYS A 212 10.22 -10.45 12.16
C LYS A 212 9.95 -11.43 11.02
N TYR A 213 10.89 -12.33 10.73
CA TYR A 213 10.73 -13.32 9.67
C TYR A 213 9.59 -14.32 9.96
N ILE A 214 9.40 -14.71 11.23
CA ILE A 214 8.30 -15.59 11.63
C ILE A 214 6.93 -14.94 11.40
N TYR A 215 6.76 -13.68 11.80
CA TYR A 215 5.49 -12.97 11.63
C TYR A 215 5.22 -12.60 10.16
N GLU A 216 6.26 -12.38 9.36
CA GLU A 216 6.14 -12.20 7.90
C GLU A 216 5.94 -13.51 7.13
N GLY A 217 5.96 -14.67 7.80
CA GLY A 217 5.81 -15.98 7.15
C GLY A 217 7.00 -16.37 6.26
N LYS A 218 8.19 -15.81 6.50
CA LYS A 218 9.41 -16.08 5.72
C LYS A 218 10.28 -17.13 6.40
N SER A 219 10.85 -18.02 5.59
CA SER A 219 11.71 -19.11 6.06
C SER A 219 13.17 -18.69 6.23
N ILE A 220 13.74 -18.98 7.40
CA ILE A 220 15.19 -18.93 7.62
C ILE A 220 15.71 -20.36 7.70
N THR A 221 16.65 -20.68 6.82
CA THR A 221 17.37 -21.95 6.78
C THR A 221 18.83 -21.71 7.12
N ARG A 222 19.60 -22.77 7.42
CA ARG A 222 21.06 -22.62 7.64
C ARG A 222 21.77 -22.06 6.41
N GLN A 223 21.28 -22.37 5.20
CA GLN A 223 21.86 -21.92 3.94
C GLN A 223 21.67 -20.41 3.72
N ASN A 224 20.54 -19.83 4.17
CA ASN A 224 20.23 -18.42 3.95
C ASN A 224 20.46 -17.52 5.18
N SER A 225 20.69 -18.07 6.37
CA SER A 225 20.78 -17.28 7.60
C SER A 225 21.95 -16.30 7.60
N ASN A 226 23.08 -16.69 7.00
CA ASN A 226 24.27 -15.84 6.87
C ASN A 226 24.03 -14.64 5.94
N SER A 227 23.29 -14.82 4.83
CA SER A 227 22.97 -13.69 3.94
C SER A 227 21.99 -12.75 4.60
N ILE A 228 20.93 -13.29 5.20
CA ILE A 228 19.89 -12.50 5.88
C ILE A 228 20.51 -11.66 7.01
N ILE A 229 21.33 -12.24 7.88
CA ILE A 229 21.81 -11.50 9.05
C ILE A 229 22.81 -10.39 8.71
N LYS A 230 23.55 -10.54 7.60
CA LYS A 230 24.46 -9.50 7.08
C LYS A 230 23.70 -8.22 6.69
N GLU A 231 22.48 -8.35 6.17
CA GLU A 231 21.61 -7.20 5.87
C GLU A 231 21.34 -6.35 7.12
N TYR A 232 21.28 -6.98 8.29
CA TYR A 232 21.07 -6.31 9.58
C TYR A 232 22.35 -5.94 10.33
N GLY A 233 23.53 -6.19 9.74
CA GLY A 233 24.81 -5.81 10.32
C GLY A 233 25.28 -6.72 11.45
N HIS A 234 24.88 -8.00 11.46
CA HIS A 234 25.54 -9.02 12.28
C HIS A 234 26.20 -10.08 11.40
N THR A 235 27.00 -10.92 12.05
CA THR A 235 27.87 -11.90 11.38
C THR A 235 27.49 -13.35 11.68
N SER A 236 26.66 -13.62 12.69
CA SER A 236 26.34 -14.98 13.15
C SER A 236 25.01 -15.47 12.58
N GLY A 237 25.05 -16.09 11.40
CA GLY A 237 23.86 -16.71 10.79
C GLY A 237 23.35 -17.92 11.58
N ASP A 238 24.25 -18.71 12.18
CA ASP A 238 23.83 -19.85 13.02
C ASP A 238 23.01 -19.42 14.23
N LYS A 239 23.39 -18.32 14.88
CA LYS A 239 22.60 -17.76 15.99
C LYS A 239 21.23 -17.28 15.52
N LEU A 240 21.14 -16.69 14.32
CA LEU A 240 19.86 -16.32 13.72
C LEU A 240 18.99 -17.56 13.45
N TYR A 241 19.56 -18.60 12.85
CA TYR A 241 18.85 -19.85 12.59
C TYR A 241 18.33 -20.48 13.89
N ASN A 242 19.15 -20.54 14.94
CA ASN A 242 18.76 -21.10 16.22
C ASN A 242 17.62 -20.31 16.90
N GLU A 243 17.69 -18.97 16.91
CA GLU A 243 16.61 -18.13 17.44
C GLU A 243 15.34 -18.26 16.59
N TYR A 244 15.46 -18.36 15.26
CA TYR A 244 14.33 -18.61 14.36
C TYR A 244 13.67 -19.96 14.64
N THR A 245 14.43 -21.04 14.75
CA THR A 245 13.90 -22.36 15.12
C THR A 245 13.23 -22.34 16.48
N ARG A 246 13.85 -21.69 17.48
CA ARG A 246 13.27 -21.52 18.82
C ARG A 246 11.92 -20.81 18.74
N TYR A 247 11.86 -19.64 18.11
CA TYR A 247 10.65 -18.84 18.06
C TYR A 247 9.61 -19.35 17.06
N SER A 248 9.94 -20.28 16.16
CA SER A 248 8.97 -20.89 15.25
C SER A 248 7.88 -21.65 16.02
N SER A 249 8.22 -22.26 17.15
CA SER A 249 7.25 -22.84 18.08
C SER A 249 6.40 -21.75 18.75
N LYS A 250 5.07 -21.85 18.59
CA LYS A 250 4.12 -20.95 19.27
C LYS A 250 4.32 -20.99 20.78
N THR A 251 4.49 -22.18 21.35
CA THR A 251 4.74 -22.37 22.79
C THR A 251 5.90 -21.52 23.27
N ASN A 252 7.02 -21.47 22.55
CA ASN A 252 8.16 -20.64 22.96
C ASN A 252 7.86 -19.12 22.92
N ARG A 253 6.94 -18.68 22.06
CA ARG A 253 6.51 -17.28 21.99
C ARG A 253 5.50 -16.90 23.06
N ILE A 254 4.61 -17.82 23.45
CA ILE A 254 3.49 -17.49 24.36
C ILE A 254 3.51 -18.20 25.72
N ALA A 255 4.41 -19.15 25.95
CA ALA A 255 4.48 -19.91 27.21
C ALA A 255 4.73 -18.99 28.40
N ASN A 256 4.23 -19.42 29.55
CA ASN A 256 4.52 -18.75 30.81
C ASN A 256 6.03 -18.82 31.07
N GLU A 257 6.60 -17.71 31.53
CA GLU A 257 8.00 -17.66 31.91
C GLU A 257 8.12 -17.88 33.42
N GLU A 258 9.26 -18.38 33.87
CA GLU A 258 9.49 -18.70 35.29
C GLU A 258 9.44 -17.47 36.21
N THR A 259 9.57 -16.27 35.65
CA THR A 259 9.58 -15.01 36.42
C THR A 259 8.84 -13.93 35.67
N GLU A 260 8.18 -13.04 36.41
CA GLU A 260 7.48 -11.87 35.88
C GLU A 260 8.39 -11.00 34.98
N GLN A 261 9.65 -10.82 35.38
CA GLN A 261 10.62 -10.03 34.61
C GLN A 261 10.95 -10.66 33.24
N LYS A 262 11.08 -11.99 33.16
CA LYS A 262 11.27 -12.70 31.88
C LYS A 262 10.04 -12.50 30.97
N LEU A 263 8.84 -12.54 31.54
CA LEU A 263 7.60 -12.30 30.82
C LEU A 263 7.51 -10.86 30.27
N LYS A 264 7.81 -9.84 31.10
CA LYS A 264 7.89 -8.43 30.67
C LYS A 264 8.91 -8.22 29.55
N ASN A 265 10.09 -8.83 29.66
CA ASN A 265 11.11 -8.76 28.62
C ASN A 265 10.66 -9.40 27.31
N LYS A 266 9.90 -10.50 27.36
CA LYS A 266 9.33 -11.14 26.18
C LYS A 266 8.28 -10.26 25.50
N ILE A 267 7.37 -9.67 26.28
CA ILE A 267 6.36 -8.72 25.77
C ILE A 267 7.05 -7.55 25.06
N LYS A 268 8.04 -6.92 25.70
CA LYS A 268 8.81 -5.81 25.13
C LYS A 268 9.51 -6.19 23.83
N LEU A 269 10.04 -7.41 23.75
CA LEU A 269 10.67 -7.93 22.55
C LEU A 269 9.66 -8.04 21.39
N ILE A 270 8.48 -8.62 21.62
CA ILE A 270 7.45 -8.77 20.58
C ILE A 270 6.89 -7.39 20.17
N GLU A 271 6.60 -6.50 21.12
CA GLU A 271 6.16 -5.13 20.87
C GLU A 271 7.13 -4.37 19.95
N SER A 272 8.43 -4.52 20.20
CA SER A 272 9.46 -3.86 19.40
C SER A 272 9.52 -4.33 17.94
N VAL A 273 8.96 -5.50 17.63
CA VAL A 273 8.91 -6.06 16.28
C VAL A 273 7.64 -5.64 15.54
N ILE A 274 6.53 -5.37 16.23
CA ILE A 274 5.24 -5.02 15.60
C ILE A 274 5.35 -3.80 14.69
N SER A 275 6.05 -2.76 15.13
CA SER A 275 6.25 -1.54 14.34
C SER A 275 7.11 -1.74 13.08
N LEU A 276 7.76 -2.90 12.95
CA LEU A 276 8.60 -3.27 11.82
C LEU A 276 7.89 -4.16 10.78
N LEU A 277 6.65 -4.56 11.06
CA LEU A 277 5.84 -5.46 10.21
C LEU A 277 4.86 -4.67 9.34
N SER A 278 4.50 -5.23 8.18
CA SER A 278 3.37 -4.74 7.40
C SER A 278 2.07 -4.88 8.19
N ILE A 279 1.09 -4.00 7.93
CA ILE A 279 -0.18 -3.93 8.69
C ILE A 279 -0.86 -5.30 8.77
N GLU A 280 -0.89 -6.04 7.65
CA GLU A 280 -1.49 -7.38 7.57
C GLU A 280 -0.83 -8.42 8.49
N ASN A 281 0.44 -8.24 8.85
CA ASN A 281 1.22 -9.16 9.68
C ASN A 281 1.25 -8.76 11.16
N GLN A 282 0.62 -7.63 11.53
CA GLN A 282 0.62 -7.14 12.91
C GLN A 282 -0.45 -7.79 13.80
N GLU A 283 -1.49 -8.40 13.24
CA GLU A 283 -2.60 -8.96 14.01
C GLU A 283 -2.15 -10.07 14.96
N LYS A 284 -1.39 -11.04 14.44
CA LYS A 284 -0.89 -12.19 15.20
C LYS A 284 -0.03 -11.80 16.41
N PRO A 285 1.05 -10.99 16.27
CA PRO A 285 1.86 -10.59 17.43
C PRO A 285 1.08 -9.73 18.44
N ARG A 286 0.11 -8.91 18.00
CA ARG A 286 -0.76 -8.16 18.91
C ARG A 286 -1.60 -9.09 19.79
N LYS A 287 -2.18 -10.13 19.20
CA LYS A 287 -2.91 -11.17 19.95
C LYS A 287 -2.01 -11.89 20.94
N GLU A 288 -0.81 -12.30 20.51
CA GLU A 288 0.17 -12.95 21.39
C GLU A 288 0.58 -12.05 22.58
N ILE A 289 0.70 -10.74 22.40
CA ILE A 289 0.95 -9.79 23.51
C ILE A 289 -0.24 -9.74 24.48
N THR A 290 -1.48 -9.67 23.98
CA THR A 290 -2.67 -9.68 24.83
C THR A 290 -2.70 -10.93 25.71
N ASP A 291 -2.43 -12.09 25.11
CA ASP A 291 -2.36 -13.38 25.84
C ASP A 291 -1.24 -13.37 26.90
N LEU A 292 -0.08 -12.76 26.61
CA LEU A 292 1.02 -12.64 27.56
C LEU A 292 0.74 -11.64 28.68
N LYS A 293 0.08 -10.51 28.38
CA LYS A 293 -0.29 -9.49 29.38
C LYS A 293 -1.35 -9.99 30.34
N ALA A 294 -2.30 -10.81 29.88
CA ALA A 294 -3.30 -11.43 30.75
C ALA A 294 -2.66 -12.28 31.87
N LYS A 295 -1.50 -12.90 31.60
CA LYS A 295 -0.77 -13.72 32.58
C LYS A 295 -0.10 -12.90 33.68
N LEU A 296 0.15 -11.61 33.45
CA LEU A 296 0.70 -10.70 34.48
C LEU A 296 -0.35 -10.23 35.49
N ILE A 297 -1.64 -10.47 35.22
CA ILE A 297 -2.76 -9.98 36.05
C ILE A 297 -3.24 -11.06 37.03
N ILE A 298 -2.84 -12.32 36.81
CA ILE A 298 -3.38 -13.50 37.51
C ILE A 298 -2.49 -13.97 38.67
N ASP A 299 -1.27 -13.42 38.81
CA ASP A 299 -0.37 -13.62 39.97
C ASP A 299 -0.34 -12.36 40.85
#